data_AF-A0A0K8QUU5-F1
#
_entry.id   AF-A0A0K8QUU5-F1
#
_cell.length_a   1.000
_cell.length_b   1.000
_cell.length_c   1.000
_cell.angle_alpha   90.00
_cell.angle_beta   90.00
_cell.angle_gamma   90.00
#
_symmetry.space_group_name_H-M   'P 1'
#
loop_
_entity.id
_entity.type
_entity.pdbx_description
1 polymer ?
#
loop_
_entity_poly.entity_id
_entity_poly.type
_entity_poly.pdbx_seq_one_letter_code
_entity_poly.pdbx_strand_id
1 'polypeptide(L)'
;MGDYFWGFFFIILGVVFSIPYLVIKIVEWIYQDNPITVEELVIPKKKFVKLILIWCSQNLGHNEQSPDLKIYYYFNKKWGGLYNYRNRQITLYIPKWLTLNDLTKNVIHEYVHYLQIVKPVDDAMYNKHTQEVGYWDNPYEVAARRLAEKYHNTCLDWVLGKSVRN
;
A
#
# COMPACT_ATOMS: atom_id res chain seq x y z
N MET A 1 51.32 8.56 28.40
CA MET A 1 50.07 7.99 28.96
C MET A 1 48.80 8.62 28.39
N GLY A 2 48.82 9.88 27.90
CA GLY A 2 47.60 10.57 27.44
C GLY A 2 47.01 10.07 26.11
N ASP A 3 47.83 9.62 25.16
CA ASP A 3 47.34 9.35 23.79
C ASP A 3 46.48 8.08 23.69
N TYR A 4 46.80 7.05 24.47
CA TYR A 4 46.00 5.82 24.55
C TYR A 4 44.65 6.04 25.25
N PHE A 5 44.60 6.98 26.22
CA PHE A 5 43.38 7.30 26.94
C PHE A 5 42.31 7.87 26.00
N TRP A 6 42.70 8.80 25.13
CA TRP A 6 41.79 9.38 24.14
C TRP A 6 41.32 8.34 23.11
N GLY A 7 42.20 7.44 22.67
CA GLY A 7 41.83 6.34 21.78
C GLY A 7 40.76 5.42 22.38
N PHE A 8 40.93 4.97 23.63
CA PHE A 8 39.93 4.15 24.32
C PHE A 8 38.64 4.93 24.59
N PHE A 9 38.74 6.21 24.94
CA PHE A 9 37.59 7.08 25.18
C PHE A 9 36.70 7.20 23.93
N PHE A 10 37.27 7.45 22.74
CA PHE A 10 36.50 7.55 21.51
C PHE A 10 35.86 6.23 21.06
N ILE A 11 36.51 5.09 21.31
CA ILE A 11 35.94 3.77 21.03
C ILE A 11 34.73 3.51 21.93
N ILE A 12 34.86 3.76 23.25
CA ILE A 12 33.76 3.58 24.20
C ILE A 12 32.60 4.51 23.84
N LEU A 13 32.88 5.77 23.50
CA LEU A 13 31.86 6.72 23.08
C LEU A 13 31.12 6.23 21.83
N GLY A 14 31.85 5.77 20.80
CA GLY A 14 31.26 5.25 19.57
C GLY A 14 30.39 4.00 19.79
N VAL A 15 30.81 3.09 20.67
CA VAL A 15 30.01 1.91 21.06
C VAL A 15 28.74 2.32 21.81
N VAL A 16 28.85 3.27 22.75
CA VAL A 16 27.70 3.76 23.51
C VAL A 16 26.67 4.45 22.61
N PHE A 17 27.08 5.20 21.57
CA PHE A 17 26.15 5.84 20.64
C PHE A 17 25.57 4.91 19.56
N SER A 18 26.27 3.82 19.22
CA SER A 18 25.79 2.85 18.22
C SER A 18 24.73 1.90 18.77
N ILE A 19 24.76 1.57 20.07
CA ILE A 19 23.77 0.68 20.70
C ILE A 19 22.34 1.24 20.59
N PRO A 20 22.04 2.51 20.96
CA PRO A 20 20.70 3.10 20.78
C PRO A 20 20.23 3.10 19.33
N TYR A 21 21.13 3.38 18.38
CA TYR A 21 20.81 3.34 16.95
C TYR A 21 20.40 1.93 16.49
N LEU A 22 21.16 0.91 16.90
CA LEU A 22 20.84 -0.49 16.61
C LEU A 22 19.52 -0.91 17.25
N VAL A 23 19.25 -0.50 18.49
CA VAL A 23 17.98 -0.77 19.17
C VAL A 23 16.81 -0.13 18.42
N ILE A 24 16.94 1.12 17.97
CA ILE A 24 15.90 1.78 17.14
C ILE A 24 15.67 0.99 15.86
N LYS A 25 16.72 0.57 15.15
CA LYS A 25 16.58 -0.23 13.92
C LYS A 25 15.93 -1.59 14.15
N ILE A 26 16.25 -2.26 15.26
CA ILE A 26 15.63 -3.52 15.65
C ILE A 26 14.15 -3.31 15.98
N VAL A 27 13.81 -2.25 16.71
CA VAL A 27 12.40 -1.92 17.03
C VAL A 27 11.63 -1.57 15.77
N GLU A 28 12.19 -0.78 14.86
CA GLU A 28 11.60 -0.49 13.54
C GLU A 28 11.35 -1.78 12.75
N TRP A 29 12.31 -2.71 12.75
CA TRP A 29 12.18 -4.01 12.09
C TRP A 29 11.11 -4.90 12.72
N ILE A 30 11.06 -5.01 14.06
CA ILE A 30 10.03 -5.80 14.77
C ILE A 30 8.64 -5.19 14.57
N TYR A 31 8.52 -3.87 14.54
CA TYR A 31 7.24 -3.19 14.31
C TYR A 31 6.76 -3.37 12.86
N GLN A 32 7.69 -3.46 11.90
CA GLN A 32 7.35 -3.86 10.52
C GLN A 32 6.85 -5.31 10.44
N ASP A 33 7.35 -6.21 11.29
CA ASP A 33 7.09 -7.65 11.24
C ASP A 33 5.80 -8.11 11.94
N ASN A 34 5.11 -7.23 12.69
CA ASN A 34 3.76 -7.51 13.23
C ASN A 34 2.70 -6.67 12.51
N PRO A 35 2.33 -7.03 11.27
CA PRO A 35 1.39 -6.24 10.50
C PRO A 35 -0.02 -6.39 11.07
N ILE A 36 -0.61 -5.25 11.44
CA ILE A 36 -2.03 -5.18 11.84
C ILE A 36 -2.88 -5.71 10.69
N THR A 37 -3.80 -6.61 11.00
CA THR A 37 -4.71 -7.24 10.06
C THR A 37 -6.04 -6.51 9.95
N VAL A 38 -6.80 -6.80 8.90
CA VAL A 38 -8.14 -6.26 8.70
C VAL A 38 -9.17 -6.76 9.72
N GLU A 39 -8.86 -7.81 10.48
CA GLU A 39 -9.71 -8.30 11.57
C GLU A 39 -9.57 -7.46 12.84
N GLU A 40 -8.39 -6.89 13.06
CA GLU A 40 -8.09 -6.01 14.21
C GLU A 40 -8.57 -4.57 13.99
N LEU A 41 -9.20 -4.32 12.85
CA LEU A 41 -9.68 -3.00 12.47
C LEU A 41 -10.89 -2.58 13.32
N VAL A 42 -10.76 -1.45 14.03
CA VAL A 42 -11.84 -0.88 14.87
C VAL A 42 -13.03 -0.40 14.04
N ILE A 43 -12.76 0.13 12.85
CA ILE A 43 -13.81 0.61 11.94
C ILE A 43 -14.28 -0.50 10.98
N PRO A 44 -15.48 -0.40 10.39
CA PRO A 44 -15.90 -1.36 9.37
C PRO A 44 -14.94 -1.39 8.18
N LYS A 45 -14.56 -2.60 7.71
CA LYS A 45 -13.68 -2.81 6.54
C LYS A 45 -14.10 -1.98 5.31
N LYS A 46 -15.40 -1.86 5.05
CA LYS A 46 -15.95 -1.02 3.97
C LYS A 46 -15.67 0.49 4.18
N LYS A 47 -15.73 0.98 5.43
CA LYS A 47 -15.42 2.38 5.77
C LYS A 47 -13.93 2.66 5.52
N PHE A 48 -13.07 1.72 5.90
CA PHE A 48 -11.62 1.81 5.66
C PHE A 48 -11.28 1.91 4.17
N VAL A 49 -11.81 0.99 3.35
CA VAL A 49 -11.62 1.05 1.89
C VAL A 49 -12.11 2.37 1.32
N LYS A 50 -13.27 2.89 1.76
CA LYS A 50 -13.76 4.20 1.32
C LYS A 50 -12.81 5.35 1.69
N LEU A 51 -12.22 5.32 2.88
CA LEU A 51 -11.24 6.32 3.29
C LEU A 51 -9.99 6.28 2.41
N ILE A 52 -9.50 5.09 2.04
CA ILE A 52 -8.40 4.95 1.09
C ILE A 52 -8.78 5.55 -0.27
N LEU A 53 -9.97 5.22 -0.81
CA LEU A 53 -10.42 5.76 -2.09
C LEU A 53 -10.55 7.29 -2.08
N ILE A 54 -11.02 7.88 -0.97
CA ILE A 54 -11.05 9.33 -0.78
C ILE A 54 -9.63 9.90 -0.82
N TRP A 55 -8.68 9.28 -0.10
CA TRP A 55 -7.29 9.71 -0.14
C TRP A 55 -6.72 9.65 -1.55
N CYS A 56 -6.97 8.56 -2.29
CA CYS A 56 -6.50 8.41 -3.67
C CYS A 56 -7.06 9.52 -4.57
N SER A 57 -8.36 9.82 -4.46
CA SER A 57 -9.00 10.91 -5.22
C SER A 57 -8.37 12.28 -4.95
N GLN A 58 -7.95 12.52 -3.71
CA GLN A 58 -7.32 13.78 -3.29
C GLN A 58 -5.84 13.90 -3.72
N ASN A 59 -5.12 12.79 -3.88
CA ASN A 59 -3.65 12.80 -4.01
C ASN A 59 -3.13 12.25 -5.35
N LEU A 60 -3.89 11.37 -6.03
CA LEU A 60 -3.47 10.69 -7.25
C LEU A 60 -4.22 11.19 -8.50
N GLY A 61 -5.30 11.95 -8.30
CA GLY A 61 -6.19 12.42 -9.36
C GLY A 61 -7.57 11.77 -9.28
N HIS A 62 -8.50 12.23 -10.11
CA HIS A 62 -9.86 11.73 -10.17
C HIS A 62 -10.41 11.81 -11.59
N ASN A 63 -11.37 10.93 -11.92
CA ASN A 63 -12.25 11.13 -13.07
C ASN A 63 -13.57 11.77 -12.60
N GLU A 64 -14.38 12.26 -13.54
CA GLU A 64 -15.68 12.90 -13.23
C GLU A 64 -16.60 12.02 -12.39
N GLN A 65 -16.58 10.71 -12.62
CA GLN A 65 -17.41 9.73 -11.92
C GLN A 65 -16.56 8.84 -11.04
N SER A 66 -16.86 8.79 -9.75
CA SER A 66 -16.20 7.87 -8.80
C SER A 66 -16.40 6.41 -9.19
N PRO A 67 -15.43 5.52 -8.89
CA PRO A 67 -15.58 4.11 -9.17
C PRO A 67 -16.62 3.47 -8.24
N ASP A 68 -17.37 2.51 -8.77
CA ASP A 68 -18.22 1.63 -7.98
C ASP A 68 -17.36 0.67 -7.15
N LEU A 69 -17.85 0.27 -5.97
CA LEU A 69 -17.09 -0.58 -5.05
C LEU A 69 -17.84 -1.85 -4.71
N LYS A 70 -17.20 -3.00 -4.97
CA LYS A 70 -17.67 -4.33 -4.60
C LYS A 70 -16.65 -5.03 -3.71
N ILE A 71 -17.08 -5.52 -2.54
CA ILE A 71 -16.19 -6.16 -1.56
C ILE A 71 -16.67 -7.58 -1.28
N TYR A 72 -15.73 -8.52 -1.33
CA TYR A 72 -15.90 -9.88 -0.88
C TYR A 72 -14.99 -10.14 0.33
N TYR A 73 -15.50 -10.81 1.36
CA TYR A 73 -14.77 -11.07 2.62
C TYR A 73 -14.13 -12.47 2.67
N TYR A 74 -13.71 -12.99 1.51
CA TYR A 74 -13.07 -14.29 1.38
C TYR A 74 -11.84 -14.20 0.47
N PHE A 75 -10.97 -15.20 0.57
CA PHE A 75 -9.75 -15.27 -0.23
C PHE A 75 -10.03 -15.73 -1.66
N ASN A 76 -9.40 -15.05 -2.62
CA ASN A 76 -9.37 -15.47 -4.02
C ASN A 76 -7.94 -15.86 -4.40
N LYS A 77 -7.78 -17.04 -5.01
CA LYS A 77 -6.48 -17.60 -5.39
C LYS A 77 -5.76 -16.83 -6.51
N LYS A 78 -6.50 -16.09 -7.33
CA LYS A 78 -5.97 -15.45 -8.54
C LYS A 78 -5.58 -13.99 -8.33
N TRP A 79 -6.36 -13.24 -7.55
CA TRP A 79 -6.16 -11.79 -7.40
C TRP A 79 -6.75 -11.25 -6.09
N GLY A 80 -6.10 -10.25 -5.51
CA GLY A 80 -6.58 -9.52 -4.32
C GLY A 80 -7.57 -8.40 -4.65
N GLY A 81 -7.53 -7.90 -5.90
CA GLY A 81 -8.41 -6.88 -6.44
C GLY A 81 -8.59 -7.04 -7.95
N LEU A 82 -9.57 -6.33 -8.50
CA LEU A 82 -9.76 -6.19 -9.95
C LEU A 82 -10.55 -4.92 -10.26
N TYR A 83 -10.02 -4.10 -11.16
CA TYR A 83 -10.76 -3.02 -11.79
C TYR A 83 -11.39 -3.48 -13.12
N ASN A 84 -12.66 -3.09 -13.35
CA ASN A 84 -13.36 -3.29 -14.61
C ASN A 84 -13.80 -1.94 -15.18
N TYR A 85 -13.24 -1.55 -16.33
CA TYR A 85 -13.53 -0.26 -16.96
C TYR A 85 -14.98 -0.12 -17.44
N ARG A 86 -15.62 -1.22 -17.87
CA ARG A 86 -16.96 -1.18 -18.52
C ARG A 86 -18.04 -0.65 -17.59
N ASN A 87 -17.96 -1.01 -16.32
CA ASN A 87 -18.86 -0.55 -15.28
C ASN A 87 -18.14 0.31 -14.23
N ARG A 88 -16.88 0.70 -14.47
CA ARG A 88 -16.03 1.45 -13.55
C ARG A 88 -16.02 0.88 -12.13
N GLN A 89 -15.99 -0.44 -11.99
CA GLN A 89 -16.10 -1.12 -10.70
C GLN A 89 -14.74 -1.61 -10.22
N ILE A 90 -14.39 -1.24 -8.99
CA ILE A 90 -13.31 -1.85 -8.21
C ILE A 90 -13.90 -2.99 -7.39
N THR A 91 -13.39 -4.20 -7.61
CA THR A 91 -13.71 -5.40 -6.82
C THR A 91 -12.53 -5.75 -5.92
N LEU A 92 -12.78 -6.01 -4.64
CA LEU A 92 -11.74 -6.38 -3.67
C LEU A 92 -12.08 -7.66 -2.94
N TYR A 93 -11.06 -8.47 -2.65
CA TYR A 93 -11.12 -9.69 -1.85
C TYR A 93 -10.34 -9.48 -0.56
N ILE A 94 -11.06 -9.44 0.57
CA ILE A 94 -10.53 -9.05 1.88
C ILE A 94 -10.69 -10.23 2.85
N PRO A 95 -9.79 -11.24 2.80
CA PRO A 95 -9.76 -12.28 3.81
C PRO A 95 -9.30 -11.72 5.16
N LYS A 96 -9.65 -12.40 6.26
CA LYS A 96 -9.41 -11.91 7.63
C LYS A 96 -7.94 -11.67 7.97
N TRP A 97 -7.05 -12.49 7.42
CA TRP A 97 -5.60 -12.42 7.64
C TRP A 97 -4.89 -11.40 6.73
N LEU A 98 -5.61 -10.69 5.86
CA LEU A 98 -5.01 -9.65 5.03
C LEU A 98 -4.52 -8.51 5.92
N THR A 99 -3.29 -8.05 5.69
CA THR A 99 -2.75 -6.92 6.43
C THR A 99 -3.40 -5.61 5.98
N LEU A 100 -3.45 -4.60 6.84
CA LEU A 100 -3.92 -3.27 6.43
C LEU A 100 -3.04 -2.67 5.34
N ASN A 101 -1.74 -2.99 5.37
CA ASN A 101 -0.80 -2.57 4.35
C ASN A 101 -1.16 -3.17 2.98
N ASP A 102 -1.31 -4.48 2.91
CA ASP A 102 -1.65 -5.17 1.65
C ASP A 102 -3.02 -4.75 1.14
N LEU A 103 -4.00 -4.57 2.03
CA LEU A 103 -5.30 -4.02 1.63
C LEU A 103 -5.14 -2.61 1.04
N THR A 104 -4.33 -1.76 1.66
CA THR A 104 -4.07 -0.39 1.17
C THR A 104 -3.39 -0.42 -0.19
N LYS A 105 -2.37 -1.25 -0.37
CA LYS A 105 -1.69 -1.45 -1.66
C LYS A 105 -2.65 -1.93 -2.74
N ASN A 106 -3.49 -2.93 -2.44
CA ASN A 106 -4.48 -3.46 -3.37
C ASN A 106 -5.49 -2.37 -3.78
N VAL A 107 -6.01 -1.58 -2.84
CA VAL A 107 -6.96 -0.50 -3.16
C VAL A 107 -6.31 0.58 -4.03
N ILE A 108 -5.08 1.01 -3.70
CA ILE A 108 -4.35 2.00 -4.50
C ILE A 108 -4.08 1.45 -5.90
N HIS A 109 -3.66 0.19 -6.01
CA HIS A 109 -3.40 -0.47 -7.28
C HIS A 109 -4.63 -0.45 -8.20
N GLU A 110 -5.79 -0.92 -7.71
CA GLU A 110 -7.02 -0.90 -8.51
C GLU A 110 -7.49 0.52 -8.81
N TYR A 111 -7.23 1.48 -7.92
CA TYR A 111 -7.54 2.88 -8.16
C TYR A 111 -6.69 3.48 -9.28
N VAL A 112 -5.41 3.11 -9.36
CA VAL A 112 -4.54 3.53 -10.46
C VAL A 112 -5.04 2.95 -11.78
N HIS A 113 -5.46 1.68 -11.82
CA HIS A 113 -6.09 1.11 -13.01
C HIS A 113 -7.37 1.86 -13.42
N TYR A 114 -8.16 2.33 -12.45
CA TYR A 114 -9.30 3.21 -12.70
C TYR A 114 -8.93 4.55 -13.35
N LEU A 115 -7.75 5.11 -13.03
CA LEU A 115 -7.25 6.32 -13.68
C LEU A 115 -6.64 6.03 -15.06
N GLN A 116 -6.01 4.88 -15.23
CA GLN A 116 -5.30 4.51 -16.46
C GLN A 116 -6.21 3.98 -17.57
N ILE A 117 -7.28 3.26 -17.22
CA ILE A 117 -8.13 2.52 -18.16
C ILE A 117 -9.53 3.16 -18.17
N VAL A 118 -9.68 4.24 -18.94
CA VAL A 118 -10.92 5.05 -18.96
C VAL A 118 -11.80 4.70 -20.16
N LYS A 119 -11.18 4.30 -21.27
CA LYS A 119 -11.84 4.03 -22.55
C LYS A 119 -11.56 2.61 -23.05
N PRO A 120 -12.38 2.08 -23.97
CA PRO A 120 -12.15 0.76 -24.56
C PRO A 120 -10.77 0.59 -25.23
N VAL A 121 -10.20 1.68 -25.78
CA VAL A 121 -8.87 1.64 -26.39
C VAL A 121 -7.77 1.41 -25.36
N ASP A 122 -7.93 1.93 -24.14
CA ASP A 122 -6.97 1.77 -23.05
C ASP A 122 -6.96 0.31 -22.57
N ASP A 123 -8.16 -0.30 -22.45
CA ASP A 123 -8.31 -1.71 -22.10
C ASP A 123 -7.73 -2.64 -23.19
N ALA A 124 -7.96 -2.31 -24.46
CA ALA A 124 -7.35 -3.04 -25.57
C ALA A 124 -5.82 -2.94 -25.54
N MET A 125 -5.27 -1.76 -25.22
CA MET A 125 -3.82 -1.54 -25.10
C MET A 125 -3.23 -2.30 -23.90
N TYR A 126 -3.90 -2.27 -22.75
CA TYR A 126 -3.54 -3.08 -21.59
C TYR A 126 -3.48 -4.57 -21.96
N ASN A 127 -4.54 -5.09 -22.60
CA ASN A 127 -4.62 -6.50 -22.98
C ASN A 127 -3.53 -6.88 -24.00
N LYS A 128 -3.26 -6.01 -24.97
CA LYS A 128 -2.17 -6.19 -25.93
C LYS A 128 -0.82 -6.31 -25.23
N HIS A 129 -0.49 -5.40 -24.31
CA HIS A 129 0.76 -5.50 -23.56
C HIS A 129 0.84 -6.75 -22.69
N THR A 130 -0.25 -7.14 -22.03
CA THR A 130 -0.31 -8.40 -21.28
C THR A 130 -0.02 -9.61 -22.17
N GLN A 131 -0.46 -9.61 -23.43
CA GLN A 131 -0.17 -10.70 -24.38
C GLN A 131 1.29 -10.67 -24.86
N GLU A 132 1.88 -9.49 -25.04
CA GLU A 132 3.23 -9.32 -25.58
C GLU A 132 4.33 -9.60 -24.53
N VAL A 133 4.17 -9.10 -23.31
CA VAL A 133 5.20 -9.15 -22.26
C VAL A 133 4.76 -9.88 -21.00
N GLY A 134 3.49 -10.30 -20.91
CA GLY A 134 2.93 -10.92 -19.71
C GLY A 134 2.43 -9.90 -18.67
N TYR A 135 1.70 -10.41 -17.68
CA TYR A 135 1.08 -9.58 -16.62
C TYR A 135 2.13 -8.83 -15.77
N TRP A 136 3.20 -9.52 -15.36
CA TRP A 136 4.20 -8.95 -14.46
C TRP A 136 5.03 -7.82 -15.10
N ASP A 137 5.22 -7.85 -16.42
CA ASP A 137 6.01 -6.84 -17.13
C ASP A 137 5.14 -5.85 -17.90
N ASN A 138 3.81 -5.97 -17.80
CA ASN A 138 2.89 -5.00 -18.37
C ASN A 138 3.16 -3.61 -17.75
N PRO A 139 3.41 -2.56 -18.57
CA PRO A 139 3.74 -1.22 -18.07
C PRO A 139 2.67 -0.61 -17.17
N TYR A 140 1.39 -0.93 -17.39
CA TYR A 140 0.28 -0.49 -16.54
C TYR A 140 0.39 -1.12 -15.14
N GLU A 141 0.64 -2.44 -15.09
CA GLU A 141 0.82 -3.20 -13.84
C GLU A 141 2.07 -2.77 -13.07
N VAL A 142 3.17 -2.50 -13.78
CA VAL A 142 4.41 -1.96 -13.19
C VAL A 142 4.15 -0.60 -12.56
N ALA A 143 3.47 0.30 -13.28
CA ALA A 143 3.15 1.64 -12.78
C ALA A 143 2.21 1.59 -11.57
N ALA A 144 1.15 0.77 -11.63
CA ALA A 144 0.19 0.59 -10.55
C ALA A 144 0.85 0.04 -9.28
N ARG A 145 1.69 -1.01 -9.40
CA ARG A 145 2.47 -1.53 -8.27
C ARG A 145 3.44 -0.50 -7.70
N ARG A 146 4.16 0.24 -8.56
CA ARG A 146 5.10 1.28 -8.11
C ARG A 146 4.40 2.39 -7.33
N LEU A 147 3.24 2.84 -7.78
CA LEU A 147 2.47 3.89 -7.09
C LEU A 147 1.87 3.39 -5.78
N ALA A 148 1.34 2.15 -5.75
CA ALA A 148 0.88 1.52 -4.52
C ALA A 148 2.02 1.40 -3.50
N GLU A 149 3.19 0.91 -3.92
CA GLU A 149 4.36 0.81 -3.04
C GLU A 149 4.83 2.19 -2.55
N LYS A 150 4.80 3.20 -3.41
CA LYS A 150 5.21 4.56 -3.03
C LYS A 150 4.29 5.20 -1.98
N TYR A 151 2.99 4.98 -2.08
CA TYR A 151 1.99 5.78 -1.34
C TYR A 151 1.26 5.03 -0.22
N HIS A 152 1.40 3.71 -0.10
CA HIS A 152 0.65 2.94 0.91
C HIS A 152 0.85 3.44 2.34
N ASN A 153 2.09 3.73 2.76
CA ASN A 153 2.37 4.20 4.12
C ASN A 153 1.69 5.55 4.41
N THR A 154 1.91 6.53 3.53
CA THR A 154 1.31 7.87 3.69
C THR A 154 -0.22 7.83 3.66
N CYS A 155 -0.81 7.00 2.80
CA CYS A 155 -2.25 6.78 2.77
C CYS A 155 -2.74 6.14 4.06
N LEU A 156 -2.07 5.08 4.52
CA LEU A 156 -2.45 4.34 5.73
C LEU A 156 -2.41 5.24 6.96
N ASP A 157 -1.34 6.02 7.13
CA ASP A 157 -1.19 7.00 8.22
C ASP A 157 -2.33 8.02 8.22
N TRP A 158 -2.71 8.52 7.04
CA TRP A 158 -3.82 9.45 6.90
C TRP A 158 -5.16 8.82 7.28
N VAL A 159 -5.41 7.58 6.83
CA VAL A 159 -6.66 6.85 7.12
C VAL A 159 -6.78 6.56 8.60
N LEU A 160 -5.71 6.07 9.24
CA LEU A 160 -5.68 5.79 10.68
C LEU A 160 -5.84 7.09 11.50
N GLY A 161 -5.18 8.17 11.08
CA GLY A 161 -5.37 9.48 11.69
C GLY A 161 -6.80 10.03 11.54
N LYS A 162 -7.56 9.62 10.53
CA LYS A 162 -8.99 9.97 10.37
C LYS A 162 -9.92 9.04 11.14
N SER A 163 -9.54 7.77 11.35
CA SER A 163 -10.37 6.82 12.09
C SER A 163 -10.39 7.09 13.59
N VAL A 164 -9.30 7.64 14.16
CA VAL A 164 -9.21 7.97 15.60
C VAL A 164 -9.98 9.24 15.97
N ARG A 165 -10.22 10.14 15.01
CA ARG A 165 -10.88 11.45 15.23
C ARG A 165 -12.40 11.44 15.08
N ASN A 166 -13.01 10.28 14.83
CA ASN A 166 -14.47 10.10 14.70
C ASN A 166 -14.96 9.12 15.76
#